data_AF-A0A524NPE5-F1
#
_entry.id   AF-A0A524NPE5-F1
#
_cell.length_a   1.000
_cell.length_b   1.000
_cell.length_c   1.000
_cell.angle_alpha   90.00
_cell.angle_beta   90.00
_cell.angle_gamma   90.00
#
_symmetry.space_group_name_H-M   'P 1'
#
loop_
_entity.id
_entity.type
_entity.pdbx_description
1 polymer ?
#
loop_
_entity_poly.entity_id
_entity_poly.type
_entity_poly.pdbx_seq_one_letter_code
_entity_poly.pdbx_strand_id
1 'polypeptide(L)'
;AMYGLGLENLDVVIFSGGTGITPTDITIETVTPFLDKTLPGFGEFFRRISFDHVGSAAVLSRAVAGVAKGRVFFCIPGSPDAVKTALEMLILPEAPHIVRHARE
;
A
#
# COMPACT_ATOMS: atom_id res chain seq x y z
N ALA A 1 -10.12 7.27 3.74
CA ALA A 1 -10.46 6.31 2.66
C ALA A 1 -11.74 6.71 1.91
N MET A 2 -12.89 6.87 2.60
CA MET A 2 -14.19 7.19 2.00
C MET A 2 -14.24 8.44 1.10
N TYR A 3 -13.45 9.49 1.37
CA TYR A 3 -13.41 10.69 0.51
C TYR A 3 -12.79 10.47 -0.88
N GLY A 4 -11.90 9.50 -1.04
CA GLY A 4 -11.26 9.23 -2.34
C GLY A 4 -12.20 8.57 -3.34
N LEU A 5 -13.15 7.76 -2.87
CA LEU A 5 -14.01 6.98 -3.76
C LEU A 5 -15.01 7.81 -4.58
N GLY A 6 -15.26 9.06 -4.19
CA GLY A 6 -16.13 10.00 -4.90
C GLY A 6 -15.41 10.94 -5.88
N LEU A 7 -14.09 10.82 -6.04
CA LEU A 7 -13.32 11.68 -6.95
C LEU A 7 -13.29 11.08 -8.37
N GLU A 8 -13.83 11.82 -9.34
CA GLU A 8 -13.99 11.35 -10.72
C GLU A 8 -12.67 11.02 -11.43
N ASN A 9 -11.55 11.64 -11.02
CA ASN A 9 -10.23 11.46 -11.64
C ASN A 9 -9.19 10.87 -10.67
N LEU A 10 -9.59 9.89 -9.86
CA LEU A 10 -8.69 9.20 -8.94
C LEU A 10 -8.41 7.78 -9.40
N ASP A 11 -7.15 7.50 -9.71
CA ASP A 11 -6.69 6.17 -10.17
C ASP A 11 -5.91 5.41 -9.07
N VAL A 12 -5.10 6.15 -8.32
CA VAL A 12 -4.15 5.62 -7.33
C VAL A 12 -4.31 6.38 -6.02
N VAL A 13 -4.38 5.65 -4.91
CA VAL A 13 -4.39 6.21 -3.55
C VAL A 13 -3.24 5.63 -2.76
N ILE A 14 -2.47 6.50 -2.09
CA ILE A 14 -1.37 6.10 -1.22
C ILE A 14 -1.61 6.68 0.17
N PHE A 15 -1.73 5.81 1.17
CA PHE A 15 -1.72 6.15 2.58
C PHE A 15 -0.32 5.90 3.12
N SER A 16 0.30 6.94 3.67
CA SER A 16 1.62 6.88 4.27
C SER A 16 1.51 7.07 5.79
N GLY A 17 1.95 6.06 6.55
CA GLY A 17 1.90 6.06 8.01
C GLY A 17 0.67 5.39 8.63
N GLY A 18 0.67 5.27 9.95
CA GLY A 18 -0.37 4.56 10.72
C GLY A 18 -0.41 3.06 10.47
N THR A 19 0.69 2.46 9.98
CA THR A 19 0.77 1.02 9.69
C THR A 19 1.54 0.23 10.73
N GLY A 20 2.11 0.85 11.77
CA GLY A 20 2.86 0.16 12.82
C GLY A 20 2.01 -0.80 13.67
N ILE A 21 2.48 -1.07 14.89
CA ILE A 21 1.85 -2.00 15.84
C ILE A 21 1.26 -1.30 17.07
N THR A 22 1.29 0.03 17.11
CA THR A 22 0.71 0.78 18.22
C THR A 22 -0.83 0.79 18.08
N PRO A 23 -1.59 1.03 19.17
CA PRO A 23 -3.05 1.08 19.11
C PRO A 23 -3.62 2.12 18.13
N THR A 24 -2.83 3.15 17.78
CA THR A 24 -3.21 4.19 16.82
C THR A 24 -2.86 3.85 15.37
N ASP A 25 -2.09 2.78 15.14
CA ASP A 25 -1.71 2.32 13.81
C ASP A 25 -2.83 1.48 13.18
N ILE A 26 -3.83 2.17 12.62
CA ILE A 26 -5.06 1.54 12.12
C ILE A 26 -5.25 1.67 10.61
N THR A 27 -4.26 2.16 9.86
CA THR A 27 -4.41 2.46 8.43
C THR A 27 -4.80 1.21 7.62
N ILE A 28 -4.12 0.09 7.85
CA ILE A 28 -4.39 -1.18 7.11
C ILE A 28 -5.79 -1.69 7.45
N GLU A 29 -6.13 -1.73 8.73
CA GLU A 29 -7.42 -2.17 9.25
C GLU A 29 -8.57 -1.29 8.76
N THR A 30 -8.29 0.01 8.56
CA THR A 30 -9.26 0.97 8.03
C THR A 30 -9.46 0.81 6.52
N VAL A 31 -8.41 0.55 5.75
CA VAL A 31 -8.48 0.52 4.28
C VAL A 31 -8.93 -0.84 3.76
N THR A 32 -8.44 -1.94 4.35
CA THR A 32 -8.66 -3.31 3.85
C THR A 32 -10.14 -3.69 3.67
N PRO A 33 -11.08 -3.32 4.57
CA PRO A 33 -12.50 -3.64 4.41
C PRO A 33 -13.16 -3.02 3.18
N PHE A 34 -12.54 -2.00 2.56
CA PHE A 34 -13.06 -1.35 1.36
C PHE A 34 -12.46 -1.89 0.06
N LEU A 35 -11.54 -2.86 0.15
CA LEU A 35 -10.89 -3.45 -1.01
C LEU A 35 -11.74 -4.59 -1.57
N ASP A 36 -12.01 -4.56 -2.87
CA ASP A 36 -12.67 -5.67 -3.57
C ASP A 36 -11.73 -6.89 -3.64
N LYS A 37 -10.42 -6.63 -3.79
CA LYS A 37 -9.38 -7.65 -3.80
C LYS A 37 -8.08 -7.11 -3.21
N THR A 38 -7.48 -7.87 -2.30
CA THR A 38 -6.15 -7.58 -1.75
C THR A 38 -5.05 -8.14 -2.66
N LEU A 39 -3.91 -7.47 -2.67
CA LEU A 39 -2.69 -7.86 -3.39
C LEU A 39 -1.60 -8.18 -2.36
N PRO A 40 -1.64 -9.37 -1.71
CA PRO A 40 -0.75 -9.70 -0.59
C PRO A 40 0.74 -9.65 -0.96
N GLY A 41 1.06 -9.97 -2.23
CA GLY A 41 2.42 -9.91 -2.77
C GLY A 41 3.09 -8.55 -2.60
N PHE A 42 2.34 -7.44 -2.59
CA PHE A 42 2.92 -6.11 -2.35
C PHE A 42 3.60 -6.03 -0.98
N GLY A 43 2.92 -6.47 0.08
CA GLY A 43 3.47 -6.46 1.44
C GLY A 43 4.60 -7.47 1.62
N GLU A 44 4.53 -8.61 0.93
CA GLU A 44 5.58 -9.64 0.93
C GLU A 44 6.87 -9.11 0.29
N PHE A 45 6.79 -8.55 -0.91
CA PHE A 45 7.95 -7.96 -1.58
C PHE A 45 8.48 -6.74 -0.83
N PHE A 46 7.60 -5.91 -0.27
CA PHE A 46 8.02 -4.78 0.55
C PHE A 46 8.86 -5.23 1.76
N ARG A 47 8.41 -6.27 2.49
CA ARG A 47 9.18 -6.85 3.60
C ARG A 47 10.49 -7.47 3.14
N ARG A 48 10.49 -8.17 2.00
CA ARG A 48 11.71 -8.75 1.42
C ARG A 48 12.75 -7.67 1.11
N ILE A 49 12.36 -6.62 0.40
CA ILE A 49 13.26 -5.50 0.07
C ILE A 49 13.71 -4.79 1.36
N SER A 50 12.80 -4.58 2.30
CA SER A 50 13.13 -3.95 3.59
C SER A 50 14.13 -4.78 4.39
N PHE A 51 14.06 -6.11 4.32
CA PHE A 51 15.01 -6.98 5.00
C PHE A 51 16.45 -6.73 4.54
N ASP A 52 16.65 -6.46 3.26
CA ASP A 52 17.98 -6.14 2.70
C ASP A 52 18.55 -4.82 3.26
N HIS A 53 17.70 -3.93 3.78
CA HIS A 53 18.10 -2.63 4.35
C HIS A 53 18.16 -2.61 5.89
N VAL A 54 17.17 -3.21 6.56
CA VAL A 54 17.00 -3.12 8.02
C VAL A 54 17.05 -4.47 8.74
N GLY A 55 17.34 -5.55 8.01
CA GLY A 55 17.43 -6.90 8.55
C GLY A 55 16.12 -7.38 9.17
N SER A 56 16.21 -8.07 10.31
CA SER A 56 15.05 -8.68 10.98
C SER A 56 13.98 -7.67 11.42
N ALA A 57 14.32 -6.39 11.57
CA ALA A 57 13.35 -5.32 11.85
C ALA A 57 12.24 -5.24 10.78
N ALA A 58 12.50 -5.74 9.57
CA ALA A 58 11.49 -5.88 8.50
C ALA A 58 10.27 -6.72 8.92
N VAL A 59 10.36 -7.55 9.97
CA VAL A 59 9.19 -8.27 10.52
C VAL A 59 8.08 -7.31 11.00
N LEU A 60 8.45 -6.11 11.44
CA LEU A 60 7.51 -5.08 11.89
C LEU A 60 6.91 -4.28 10.72
N SER A 61 7.46 -4.44 9.51
CA SER A 61 7.03 -3.70 8.33
C SER A 61 5.68 -4.20 7.83
N ARG A 62 4.69 -3.34 8.01
CA ARG A 62 3.29 -3.55 7.62
C ARG A 62 2.98 -2.64 6.44
N ALA A 63 2.62 -3.28 5.33
CA ALA A 63 2.21 -2.64 4.08
C ALA A 63 1.20 -3.55 3.37
N VAL A 64 0.21 -2.97 2.70
CA VAL A 64 -0.79 -3.71 1.92
C VAL A 64 -1.13 -2.92 0.67
N ALA A 65 -1.44 -3.62 -0.41
CA ALA A 65 -2.08 -3.05 -1.58
C ALA A 65 -3.37 -3.80 -1.90
N GLY A 66 -4.25 -3.16 -2.64
CA GLY A 66 -5.44 -3.79 -3.21
C GLY A 66 -6.16 -2.88 -4.16
N VAL A 67 -7.22 -3.41 -4.75
CA VAL A 67 -8.03 -2.69 -5.73
C VAL A 67 -9.46 -2.57 -5.25
N ALA A 68 -10.10 -1.46 -5.58
CA ALA A 68 -11.53 -1.27 -5.40
C ALA A 68 -12.08 -0.33 -6.47
N LYS A 69 -13.20 -0.70 -7.10
CA LYS A 69 -13.92 0.15 -8.07
C LYS A 69 -13.02 0.74 -9.18
N GLY A 70 -12.16 -0.07 -9.80
CA GLY A 70 -11.29 0.40 -10.90
C GLY A 70 -10.10 1.26 -10.47
N ARG A 71 -9.74 1.25 -9.18
CA ARG A 71 -8.66 2.02 -8.57
C ARG A 71 -7.75 1.15 -7.73
N VAL A 72 -6.50 1.56 -7.54
CA VAL A 72 -5.53 0.89 -6.68
C VAL A 72 -5.25 1.71 -5.41
N PHE A 73 -5.12 1.01 -4.29
CA PHE A 73 -4.85 1.55 -2.96
C PHE A 73 -3.58 0.93 -2.41
N PHE A 74 -2.70 1.75 -1.86
CA PHE A 74 -1.48 1.34 -1.18
C PHE A 74 -1.49 1.91 0.24
N CYS A 75 -1.24 1.06 1.24
CA CYS A 75 -0.92 1.49 2.60
C CYS A 75 0.54 1.14 2.85
N ILE A 76 1.36 2.15 3.13
CA ILE A 76 2.81 2.02 3.31
C ILE A 76 3.26 2.65 4.63
N PRO A 77 4.41 2.23 5.19
CA PRO A 77 4.96 2.88 6.37
C PRO A 77 5.24 4.37 6.13
N GLY A 78 5.26 5.15 7.21
CA GLY A 78 5.41 6.61 7.15
C GLY A 78 6.84 7.13 7.16
N SER A 79 7.85 6.27 7.39
CA SER A 79 9.24 6.75 7.39
C SER A 79 9.69 7.12 5.98
N PRO A 80 10.47 8.21 5.80
CA PRO A 80 10.91 8.66 4.48
C PRO A 80 11.59 7.57 3.64
N ASP A 81 12.45 6.75 4.26
CA ASP A 81 13.15 5.66 3.56
C ASP A 81 12.20 4.55 3.10
N ALA A 82 11.20 4.20 3.92
CA ALA A 82 10.19 3.22 3.55
C ALA A 82 9.29 3.73 2.43
N VAL A 83 8.91 5.01 2.48
CA VAL A 83 8.13 5.67 1.42
C VAL A 83 8.90 5.65 0.10
N LYS A 84 10.18 6.04 0.12
CA LYS A 84 11.04 6.00 -1.05
C LYS A 84 11.12 4.58 -1.63
N THR A 85 11.40 3.59 -0.78
CA THR A 85 11.48 2.18 -1.17
C THR A 85 10.18 1.70 -1.82
N ALA A 86 9.03 1.97 -1.19
CA ALA A 86 7.74 1.56 -1.73
C ALA A 86 7.43 2.24 -3.07
N LEU A 87 7.70 3.53 -3.20
CA LEU A 87 7.46 4.28 -4.43
C LEU A 87 8.34 3.79 -5.58
N GLU A 88 9.66 3.77 -5.39
CA GLU A 88 10.62 3.51 -6.46
C GLU A 88 10.63 2.04 -6.87
N MET A 89 10.53 1.11 -5.92
CA MET A 89 10.73 -0.32 -6.18
C MET A 89 9.44 -1.07 -6.51
N LEU A 90 8.27 -0.54 -6.13
CA LEU A 90 7.01 -1.28 -6.23
C LEU A 90 5.87 -0.46 -6.85
N ILE A 91 5.59 0.75 -6.35
CA ILE A 91 4.39 1.49 -6.75
C ILE A 91 4.55 2.12 -8.13
N LEU A 92 5.59 2.90 -8.38
CA LEU A 92 5.77 3.60 -9.66
C LEU A 92 5.90 2.64 -10.85
N PRO A 93 6.62 1.50 -10.74
CA PRO A 93 6.71 0.53 -11.84
C PRO A 93 5.38 -0.17 -12.14
N GLU A 94 4.56 -0.45 -11.12
CA GLU A 94 3.41 -1.36 -11.28
C GLU A 94 2.04 -0.68 -11.27
N ALA A 95 1.90 0.51 -10.68
CA ALA A 95 0.60 1.17 -10.53
C ALA A 95 -0.15 1.32 -11.87
N PRO A 96 0.46 1.71 -13.01
CA PRO A 96 -0.24 1.79 -14.29
C PRO A 96 -0.82 0.44 -14.74
N HIS A 97 -0.06 -0.64 -14.56
CA HIS A 97 -0.49 -1.99 -14.93
C HIS A 97 -1.60 -2.48 -14.01
N ILE A 98 -1.50 -2.25 -12.70
CA ILE A 98 -2.54 -2.62 -11.73
C ILE A 98 -3.85 -1.87 -12.01
N VAL A 99 -3.79 -0.57 -12.29
CA VAL A 99 -4.99 0.25 -12.59
C VAL A 99 -5.70 -0.25 -13.83
N ARG A 100 -4.95 -0.65 -14.88
CA ARG A 100 -5.53 -1.24 -16.07
C ARG A 100 -6.34 -2.50 -15.74
N HIS A 101 -5.72 -3.47 -15.05
CA HIS A 101 -6.38 -4.72 -14.66
C HIS A 101 -7.54 -4.53 -13.69
N ALA A 102 -7.52 -3.49 -12.87
CA ALA A 102 -8.61 -3.19 -11.96
C ALA A 102 -9.92 -2.76 -12.67
N ARG A 103 -9.85 -2.39 -13.96
CA ARG A 103 -10.96 -1.85 -14.76
C ARG A 103 -11.50 -2.83 -15.81
N GLU A 104 -10.89 -4.01 -15.91
CA GLU A 104 -11.34 -5.13 -16.75
C GLU A 104 -12.39 -5.96 -16.00
#